data_AF-A0A6C0L0G5-F1
#
_entry.id   AF-A0A6C0L0G5-F1
#
_cell.length_a   1.000
_cell.length_b   1.000
_cell.length_c   1.000
_cell.angle_alpha   90.00
_cell.angle_beta   90.00
_cell.angle_gamma   90.00
#
_symmetry.space_group_name_H-M   'P 1'
#
loop_
_entity.id
_entity.type
_entity.pdbx_description
1 polymer ?
#
loop_
_entity_poly.entity_id
_entity_poly.type
_entity_poly.pdbx_seq_one_letter_code
_entity_poly.pdbx_strand_id
1 'polypeptide(L)'
;MLKKVLFKENKHLYVDWNYLKDSFENGRLQGATVFARLFDIIDDKLFVLRNTDEYDLTHYDIYIEDWCLFMSFVRNGYLPNIYNIDKNVRDLNYCYDICIKLGGVPEFDNYYYNCLNHEQPVTDVSNNVYNPMTPIEDVKLMYVWRIVTSFTALNENESVTTCVSTEEMTIFYTRRPIDV
;
A
#
# COMPACT_ATOMS: atom_id res chain seq x y z
N MET A 1 3.13 -12.71 12.23
CA MET A 1 4.49 -12.79 12.83
C MET A 1 5.29 -11.66 12.22
N LEU A 2 5.98 -10.84 13.01
CA LEU A 2 6.78 -9.75 12.46
C LEU A 2 8.14 -10.27 12.00
N LYS A 3 8.53 -9.91 10.77
CA LYS A 3 9.86 -10.20 10.23
C LYS A 3 10.53 -8.92 9.78
N LYS A 4 11.85 -8.86 9.94
CA LYS A 4 12.62 -7.67 9.57
C LYS A 4 12.87 -7.69 8.06
N VAL A 5 12.69 -6.54 7.41
CA VAL A 5 13.02 -6.34 6.00
C VAL A 5 14.00 -5.19 5.91
N LEU A 6 15.18 -5.45 5.34
CA LEU A 6 16.19 -4.44 5.03
C LEU A 6 15.90 -3.84 3.65
N PHE A 7 15.99 -2.51 3.57
CA PHE A 7 15.79 -1.72 2.37
C PHE A 7 17.08 -0.99 2.01
N LYS A 8 17.06 -0.28 0.88
CA LYS A 8 18.14 0.62 0.48
C LYS A 8 18.54 1.57 1.63
N GLU A 9 19.79 2.02 1.61
CA GLU A 9 20.39 2.87 2.65
C GLU A 9 20.51 2.20 4.04
N ASN A 10 20.45 0.87 4.09
CA ASN A 10 20.46 0.07 5.33
C ASN A 10 19.31 0.43 6.29
N LYS A 11 18.22 0.98 5.75
CA LYS A 11 16.98 1.21 6.50
C LYS A 11 16.23 -0.11 6.66
N HIS A 12 15.34 -0.22 7.65
CA HIS A 12 14.57 -1.44 7.87
C HIS A 12 13.17 -1.18 8.41
N LEU A 13 12.25 -2.12 8.17
CA LEU A 13 10.94 -2.19 8.80
C LEU A 13 10.64 -3.60 9.30
N TYR A 14 9.78 -3.68 10.31
CA TYR A 14 9.14 -4.93 10.69
C TYR A 14 7.83 -5.08 9.94
N VAL A 15 7.72 -6.15 9.16
CA VAL A 15 6.58 -6.43 8.30
C VAL A 15 5.81 -7.61 8.87
N ASP A 16 4.48 -7.53 8.86
CA ASP A 16 3.64 -8.66 9.24
C ASP A 16 3.63 -9.72 8.14
N TRP A 17 4.42 -10.77 8.37
CA TRP A 17 4.57 -11.88 7.45
C TRP A 17 3.27 -12.67 7.28
N ASN A 18 2.43 -12.74 8.32
CA ASN A 18 1.15 -13.44 8.20
C ASN A 18 0.24 -12.72 7.21
N TYR A 19 0.23 -11.39 7.25
CA TYR A 19 -0.49 -10.57 6.29
C TYR A 19 0.03 -10.77 4.86
N LEU A 20 1.35 -10.78 4.66
CA LEU A 20 1.92 -11.03 3.33
C LEU A 20 1.56 -12.42 2.79
N LYS A 21 1.63 -13.43 3.65
CA LYS A 21 1.25 -14.81 3.30
C LYS A 21 -0.22 -14.89 2.93
N ASP A 22 -1.12 -14.37 3.76
CA ASP A 22 -2.56 -14.38 3.48
C ASP A 22 -2.90 -13.57 2.22
N SER A 23 -2.24 -12.42 2.02
CA SER A 23 -2.40 -11.64 0.80
C SER A 23 -1.90 -12.38 -0.46
N PHE A 24 -0.93 -13.29 -0.34
CA PHE A 24 -0.50 -14.15 -1.44
C PHE A 24 -1.44 -15.32 -1.69
N GLU A 25 -1.93 -15.96 -0.62
CA GLU A 25 -2.81 -17.13 -0.72
C GLU A 25 -4.23 -16.73 -1.14
N ASN A 26 -4.77 -15.65 -0.59
CA ASN A 26 -6.18 -15.28 -0.65
C ASN A 26 -6.43 -13.82 -1.09
N GLY A 27 -5.39 -13.06 -1.44
CA GLY A 27 -5.51 -11.62 -1.67
C GLY A 27 -4.78 -11.12 -2.94
N ARG A 28 -4.34 -9.86 -2.88
CA ARG A 28 -3.84 -9.11 -4.04
C ARG A 28 -2.44 -9.49 -4.51
N LEU A 29 -1.76 -10.38 -3.78
CA LEU A 29 -0.45 -10.90 -4.17
C LEU A 29 -0.57 -12.27 -4.84
N GLN A 30 -1.79 -12.76 -5.09
CA GLN A 30 -1.99 -14.00 -5.84
C GLN A 30 -1.24 -13.96 -7.18
N GLY A 31 -0.42 -14.99 -7.41
CA GLY A 31 0.41 -15.12 -8.62
C GLY A 31 1.74 -14.36 -8.59
N ALA A 32 2.02 -13.53 -7.57
CA ALA A 32 3.30 -12.84 -7.39
C ALA A 32 4.41 -13.82 -6.93
N THR A 33 4.84 -14.70 -7.82
CA THR A 33 5.66 -15.87 -7.50
C THR A 33 7.10 -15.51 -7.10
N VAL A 34 7.71 -14.51 -7.72
CA VAL A 34 9.04 -14.02 -7.32
C VAL A 34 8.97 -13.38 -5.93
N PHE A 35 7.96 -12.55 -5.67
CA PHE A 35 7.69 -12.02 -4.34
C PHE A 35 7.56 -13.16 -3.31
N ALA A 36 6.74 -14.18 -3.59
CA ALA A 36 6.54 -15.28 -2.67
C ALA A 36 7.83 -16.07 -2.37
N ARG A 37 8.73 -16.19 -3.35
CA ARG A 37 10.07 -16.78 -3.16
C ARG A 37 10.98 -15.90 -2.31
N LEU A 38 10.98 -14.59 -2.56
CA LEU A 38 11.80 -13.63 -1.79
C LEU A 38 11.46 -13.61 -0.30
N PHE A 39 10.20 -13.91 0.04
CA PHE A 39 9.67 -13.89 1.40
C PHE A 39 9.44 -15.29 2.00
N ASP A 40 9.97 -16.34 1.39
CA ASP A 40 9.82 -17.74 1.80
C ASP A 40 8.35 -18.13 2.07
N ILE A 41 7.40 -17.58 1.29
CA ILE A 41 5.98 -17.91 1.36
C ILE A 41 5.72 -19.25 0.66
N ILE A 42 6.42 -19.49 -0.45
CA ILE A 42 6.43 -20.78 -1.14
C ILE A 42 7.78 -21.48 -0.94
N ASP A 43 7.73 -22.78 -0.64
CA ASP A 43 8.91 -23.62 -0.53
C ASP A 43 9.41 -23.99 -1.93
N ASP A 44 10.51 -23.34 -2.34
CA ASP A 44 11.14 -23.59 -3.62
C ASP A 44 12.65 -23.79 -3.44
N LYS A 45 13.13 -24.97 -3.81
CA LYS A 45 14.54 -25.38 -3.72
C LYS A 45 15.46 -24.59 -4.67
N LEU A 46 14.90 -23.75 -5.54
CA LEU A 46 15.64 -22.93 -6.50
C LEU A 46 16.33 -21.72 -5.86
N PHE A 47 15.86 -21.25 -4.69
CA PHE A 47 16.46 -20.12 -3.97
C PHE A 47 17.17 -20.64 -2.72
N VAL A 48 18.36 -20.11 -2.45
CA VAL A 48 19.07 -20.41 -1.20
C VAL A 48 18.25 -19.82 -0.05
N LEU A 49 17.72 -20.68 0.81
CA LEU A 49 17.03 -20.29 2.04
C LEU A 49 17.87 -19.24 2.78
N ARG A 50 17.34 -18.02 2.87
CA ARG A 50 17.93 -16.98 3.70
C ARG A 50 17.45 -17.16 5.14
N ASN A 51 18.24 -16.64 6.08
CA ASN A 51 17.96 -16.74 7.50
C ASN A 51 16.52 -16.28 7.79
N THR A 52 15.75 -17.06 8.54
CA THR A 52 14.28 -16.99 8.54
C THR A 52 13.71 -15.70 9.11
N ASP A 53 14.49 -14.88 9.79
CA ASP A 53 13.99 -13.73 10.55
C ASP A 53 14.24 -12.37 9.85
N GLU A 54 15.03 -12.36 8.78
CA GLU A 54 15.43 -11.15 8.07
C GLU A 54 15.42 -11.35 6.55
N TYR A 55 14.70 -10.46 5.85
CA TYR A 55 14.70 -10.36 4.39
C TYR A 55 15.53 -9.16 3.96
N ASP A 56 16.31 -9.30 2.90
CA ASP A 56 17.20 -8.24 2.42
C ASP A 56 16.86 -7.81 0.99
N LEU A 57 16.30 -6.60 0.89
CA LEU A 57 15.95 -5.91 -0.35
C LEU A 57 16.96 -4.81 -0.74
N THR A 58 18.08 -4.64 -0.03
CA THR A 58 19.06 -3.57 -0.26
C THR A 58 19.61 -3.53 -1.69
N HIS A 59 19.68 -4.69 -2.34
CA HIS A 59 20.18 -4.87 -3.71
C HIS A 59 19.13 -4.64 -4.81
N TYR A 60 17.85 -4.49 -4.46
CA TYR A 60 16.75 -4.34 -5.43
C TYR A 60 16.40 -2.88 -5.71
N ASP A 61 17.15 -1.95 -5.09
CA ASP A 61 16.89 -0.52 -5.19
C ASP A 61 15.47 -0.16 -4.75
N ILE A 62 15.01 -0.81 -3.67
CA ILE A 62 13.71 -0.58 -3.04
C ILE A 62 13.96 0.19 -1.74
N TYR A 63 13.39 1.39 -1.66
CA TYR A 63 13.42 2.25 -0.48
C TYR A 63 12.24 1.93 0.47
N ILE A 64 12.24 2.48 1.69
CA ILE A 64 11.12 2.26 2.63
C ILE A 64 9.83 2.88 2.09
N GLU A 65 9.95 4.04 1.45
CA GLU A 65 8.88 4.81 0.86
C GLU A 65 8.20 4.01 -0.27
N ASP A 66 9.00 3.32 -1.08
CA ASP A 66 8.57 2.38 -2.11
C ASP A 66 7.71 1.27 -1.52
N TRP A 67 8.20 0.67 -0.43
CA TRP A 67 7.49 -0.38 0.28
C TRP A 67 6.15 0.11 0.84
N CYS A 68 6.11 1.32 1.41
CA CYS A 68 4.88 1.93 1.90
C CYS A 68 3.86 2.16 0.78
N LEU A 69 4.31 2.61 -0.40
CA LEU A 69 3.46 2.81 -1.57
C LEU A 69 2.88 1.48 -2.07
N PHE A 70 3.75 0.47 -2.24
CA PHE A 70 3.34 -0.88 -2.59
C PHE A 70 2.33 -1.45 -1.60
N MET A 71 2.60 -1.34 -0.29
CA MET A 71 1.70 -1.85 0.75
C MET A 71 0.36 -1.11 0.81
N SER A 72 0.31 0.17 0.41
CA SER A 72 -0.97 0.88 0.23
C SER A 72 -1.84 0.19 -0.81
N PHE A 73 -1.26 -0.20 -1.96
CA PHE A 73 -2.01 -0.97 -2.94
C PHE A 73 -2.40 -2.36 -2.40
N VAL A 74 -1.46 -3.10 -1.82
CA VAL A 74 -1.75 -4.46 -1.32
C VAL A 74 -2.90 -4.46 -0.31
N ARG A 75 -2.97 -3.43 0.55
CA ARG A 75 -4.05 -3.27 1.55
C ARG A 75 -5.36 -2.79 0.97
N ASN A 76 -5.33 -1.80 0.09
CA ASN A 76 -6.53 -1.07 -0.30
C ASN A 76 -7.06 -1.48 -1.69
N GLY A 77 -6.21 -2.02 -2.55
CA GLY A 77 -6.50 -2.32 -3.96
C GLY A 77 -6.42 -1.11 -4.88
N TYR A 78 -6.00 0.04 -4.35
CA TYR A 78 -5.79 1.27 -5.11
C TYR A 78 -4.71 2.11 -4.42
N LEU A 79 -4.16 3.07 -5.16
CA LEU A 79 -3.22 4.05 -4.63
C LEU A 79 -3.98 5.35 -4.30
N PRO A 80 -3.90 5.88 -3.06
CA PRO A 80 -4.79 6.93 -2.56
C PRO A 80 -4.67 8.28 -3.30
N ASN A 81 -3.56 8.53 -4.00
CA ASN A 81 -3.36 9.78 -4.73
C ASN A 81 -3.78 9.74 -6.21
N ILE A 82 -4.25 8.61 -6.76
CA ILE A 82 -4.41 8.45 -8.23
C ILE A 82 -5.71 9.06 -8.80
N TYR A 83 -6.56 9.69 -7.99
CA TYR A 83 -7.83 10.28 -8.45
C TYR A 83 -7.68 11.29 -9.61
N ASN A 84 -6.51 11.91 -9.77
CA ASN A 84 -6.17 12.71 -10.95
C ASN A 84 -4.94 12.10 -11.63
N ILE A 85 -5.19 11.22 -12.61
CA ILE A 85 -4.14 10.52 -13.36
C ILE A 85 -3.17 11.53 -13.98
N ASP A 86 -3.64 12.63 -14.57
CA ASP A 86 -2.79 13.65 -15.21
C ASP A 86 -1.74 14.29 -14.27
N LYS A 87 -2.00 14.30 -12.95
CA LYS A 87 -1.04 14.78 -11.94
C LYS A 87 -0.26 13.67 -11.24
N ASN A 88 -0.82 12.47 -11.14
CA ASN A 88 -0.31 11.40 -10.28
C ASN A 88 0.08 10.11 -11.03
N VAL A 89 0.28 10.17 -12.36
CA VAL A 89 0.95 9.10 -13.15
C VAL A 89 2.28 8.68 -12.52
N ARG A 90 2.97 9.62 -11.85
CA ARG A 90 4.26 9.34 -11.21
C ARG A 90 4.16 8.24 -10.16
N ASP A 91 3.23 8.33 -9.21
CA ASP A 91 3.07 7.33 -8.15
C ASP A 91 2.61 5.98 -8.74
N LEU A 92 1.76 6.02 -9.78
CA LEU A 92 1.33 4.83 -10.51
C LEU A 92 2.51 4.08 -11.13
N ASN A 93 3.33 4.79 -11.92
CA ASN A 93 4.50 4.24 -12.58
C ASN A 93 5.55 3.80 -11.56
N TYR A 94 5.72 4.56 -10.48
CA TYR A 94 6.68 4.20 -9.44
C TYR A 94 6.28 2.92 -8.72
N CYS A 95 4.99 2.76 -8.39
CA CYS A 95 4.48 1.51 -7.83
C CYS A 95 4.58 0.34 -8.83
N TYR A 96 4.40 0.61 -10.13
CA TYR A 96 4.59 -0.39 -11.18
C TYR A 96 6.06 -0.87 -11.25
N ASP A 97 7.02 0.05 -11.21
CA ASP A 97 8.45 -0.29 -11.18
C ASP A 97 8.80 -1.17 -9.97
N ILE A 98 8.19 -0.91 -8.81
CA ILE A 98 8.36 -1.72 -7.61
C ILE A 98 7.79 -3.12 -7.82
N CYS A 99 6.59 -3.24 -8.42
CA CYS A 99 6.00 -4.54 -8.75
C CYS A 99 6.89 -5.33 -9.72
N ILE A 100 7.49 -4.67 -10.72
CA ILE A 100 8.46 -5.30 -11.64
C ILE A 100 9.69 -5.80 -10.88
N LYS A 101 10.26 -4.99 -9.96
CA LYS A 101 11.41 -5.39 -9.13
C LYS A 101 11.10 -6.61 -8.25
N LEU A 102 9.85 -6.77 -7.83
CA LEU A 102 9.34 -7.92 -7.09
C LEU A 102 8.93 -9.10 -8.00
N GLY A 103 9.21 -9.00 -9.30
CA GLY A 103 8.97 -10.02 -10.33
C GLY A 103 7.53 -10.14 -10.81
N GLY A 104 6.80 -9.03 -10.74
CA GLY A 104 5.42 -8.91 -11.22
C GLY A 104 4.39 -9.20 -10.14
N VAL A 105 3.30 -8.42 -10.15
CA VAL A 105 2.14 -8.60 -9.28
C VAL A 105 0.90 -8.54 -10.18
N PRO A 106 0.31 -9.70 -10.54
CA PRO A 106 -0.74 -9.76 -11.55
C PRO A 106 -1.94 -8.83 -11.28
N GLU A 107 -2.35 -8.71 -10.02
CA GLU A 107 -3.45 -7.81 -9.63
C GLU A 107 -3.08 -6.33 -9.85
N PHE A 108 -1.81 -5.97 -9.63
CA PHE A 108 -1.33 -4.62 -9.91
C PHE A 108 -1.22 -4.39 -11.42
N ASP A 109 -0.79 -5.38 -12.20
CA ASP A 109 -0.72 -5.26 -13.66
C ASP A 109 -2.11 -4.97 -14.25
N ASN A 110 -3.15 -5.65 -13.75
CA ASN A 110 -4.55 -5.37 -14.10
C ASN A 110 -4.98 -3.96 -13.67
N TYR A 111 -4.67 -3.56 -12.44
CA TYR A 111 -4.96 -2.21 -11.95
C TYR A 111 -4.29 -1.13 -12.80
N TYR A 112 -3.01 -1.29 -13.10
CA TYR A 112 -2.21 -0.40 -13.93
C TYR A 112 -2.78 -0.29 -15.35
N TYR A 113 -3.10 -1.44 -15.97
CA TYR A 113 -3.75 -1.48 -17.29
C TYR A 113 -5.09 -0.75 -17.27
N ASN A 114 -5.92 -0.95 -16.24
CA ASN A 114 -7.21 -0.27 -16.13
C ASN A 114 -7.04 1.23 -15.93
N CYS A 115 -6.07 1.69 -15.13
CA CYS A 115 -5.76 3.10 -14.98
C CYS A 115 -5.34 3.76 -16.31
N LEU A 116 -4.62 3.05 -17.19
CA LEU A 116 -4.13 3.61 -18.46
C LEU A 116 -5.12 3.49 -19.62
N ASN A 117 -5.90 2.41 -19.69
CA ASN A 117 -6.80 2.12 -20.81
C ASN A 117 -8.25 2.53 -20.57
N HIS A 118 -8.61 2.85 -19.33
CA HIS A 118 -9.86 3.55 -19.09
C HIS A 118 -9.62 5.04 -19.40
N GLU A 119 -10.24 5.54 -20.49
CA GLU A 119 -11.15 6.67 -20.28
C GLU A 119 -11.93 6.27 -19.04
N GLN A 120 -11.66 6.88 -17.88
CA GLN A 120 -12.31 6.52 -16.63
C GLN A 120 -13.76 6.17 -16.99
N PRO A 121 -14.33 5.03 -16.57
CA PRO A 121 -15.77 5.02 -16.47
C PRO A 121 -16.03 6.28 -15.66
N VAL A 122 -16.63 7.26 -16.31
CA VAL A 122 -17.50 8.19 -15.67
C VAL A 122 -18.58 7.27 -15.11
N THR A 123 -18.25 6.50 -14.07
CA THR A 123 -19.15 6.42 -12.96
C THR A 123 -19.42 7.88 -12.72
N ASP A 124 -20.68 8.26 -12.91
CA ASP A 124 -21.30 9.43 -12.35
C ASP A 124 -21.09 9.46 -10.81
N VAL A 125 -19.85 9.43 -10.34
CA VAL A 125 -19.40 10.07 -9.12
C VAL A 125 -18.92 11.46 -9.52
N SER A 126 -19.68 12.11 -10.40
CA SER A 126 -19.82 13.54 -10.41
C SER A 126 -20.17 13.95 -8.97
N ASN A 127 -19.21 14.47 -8.21
CA ASN A 127 -19.40 15.45 -7.15
C ASN A 127 -20.47 15.23 -6.05
N ASN A 128 -21.09 14.05 -5.90
CA ASN A 128 -22.27 13.84 -5.05
C ASN A 128 -22.14 12.78 -3.95
N VAL A 129 -21.09 11.94 -3.95
CA VAL A 129 -20.87 11.01 -2.83
C VAL A 129 -20.04 11.73 -1.78
N TYR A 130 -20.70 12.08 -0.68
CA TYR A 130 -20.09 12.79 0.44
C TYR A 130 -19.07 11.90 1.16
N ASN A 131 -17.79 12.05 0.79
CA ASN A 131 -16.69 11.23 1.28
C ASN A 131 -15.46 12.09 1.62
N PRO A 132 -15.50 12.89 2.70
CA PRO A 132 -14.43 13.85 3.01
C PRO A 132 -13.10 13.14 3.30
N MET A 133 -11.99 13.61 2.75
CA MET A 133 -10.66 13.00 2.95
C MET A 133 -9.84 13.73 4.02
N THR A 134 -10.29 14.92 4.44
CA THR A 134 -9.73 15.72 5.53
C THR A 134 -10.83 16.20 6.48
N PRO A 135 -10.50 16.58 7.73
CA PRO A 135 -11.48 17.17 8.65
C PRO A 135 -12.14 18.44 8.09
N ILE A 136 -11.42 19.20 7.25
CA ILE A 136 -11.91 20.43 6.63
C ILE A 136 -12.98 20.14 5.58
N GLU A 137 -12.87 19.00 4.88
CA GLU A 137 -13.85 18.56 3.89
C GLU A 137 -15.13 18.00 4.55
N ASP A 138 -15.08 17.63 5.84
CA ASP A 138 -16.21 17.01 6.57
C ASP A 138 -17.27 18.02 7.03
N VAL A 139 -17.84 18.79 6.09
CA VAL A 139 -18.85 19.83 6.35
C VAL A 139 -20.16 19.34 7.00
N LYS A 140 -20.49 18.04 6.87
CA LYS A 140 -21.64 17.37 7.52
C LYS A 140 -21.31 16.75 8.87
N LEU A 141 -20.04 16.82 9.32
CA LEU A 141 -19.58 16.32 10.62
C LEU A 141 -20.00 14.86 10.89
N MET A 142 -19.86 13.99 9.89
CA MET A 142 -20.32 12.59 9.98
C MET A 142 -19.26 11.66 10.59
N TYR A 143 -18.04 12.16 10.77
CA TYR A 143 -16.92 11.35 11.20
C TYR A 143 -16.20 11.94 12.41
N VAL A 144 -15.67 11.05 13.25
CA VAL A 144 -14.68 11.41 14.28
C VAL A 144 -13.30 11.30 13.66
N TRP A 145 -12.54 12.38 13.69
CA TRP A 145 -11.22 12.48 13.09
C TRP A 145 -10.10 12.35 14.13
N ARG A 146 -9.03 11.66 13.76
CA ARG A 146 -7.82 11.52 14.56
C ARG A 146 -6.58 11.59 13.67
N ILE A 147 -5.58 12.34 14.12
CA ILE A 147 -4.26 12.33 13.51
C ILE A 147 -3.46 11.20 14.14
N VAL A 148 -2.86 10.36 13.30
CA VAL A 148 -2.06 9.22 13.73
C VAL A 148 -0.71 9.22 13.03
N THR A 149 0.27 8.55 13.61
CA THR A 149 1.55 8.29 12.94
C THR A 149 1.52 6.93 12.24
N SER A 150 2.49 6.66 11.38
CA SER A 150 2.66 5.34 10.72
C SER A 150 2.73 4.15 11.69
N PHE A 151 3.08 4.40 12.96
CA PHE A 151 3.22 3.36 14.00
C PHE A 151 1.98 3.19 14.88
N THR A 152 0.97 4.02 14.70
CA THR A 152 -0.23 4.01 15.54
C THR A 152 -1.25 3.01 14.98
N ALA A 153 -1.69 2.07 15.81
CA ALA A 153 -2.74 1.14 15.42
C ALA A 153 -4.10 1.86 15.21
N LEU A 154 -4.83 1.40 14.20
CA LEU A 154 -6.21 1.83 13.95
C LEU A 154 -7.15 1.17 14.96
N ASN A 155 -8.13 1.93 15.43
CA ASN A 155 -9.25 1.38 16.19
C ASN A 155 -10.22 0.66 15.24
N GLU A 156 -11.14 -0.12 15.80
CA GLU A 156 -12.22 -0.74 15.02
C GLU A 156 -13.02 0.34 14.26
N ASN A 157 -13.32 0.06 12.99
CA ASN A 157 -14.03 0.96 12.07
C ASN A 157 -13.31 2.26 11.70
N GLU A 158 -12.03 2.42 12.08
CA GLU A 158 -11.22 3.52 11.56
C GLU A 158 -10.66 3.21 10.17
N SER A 159 -10.68 4.21 9.31
CA SER A 159 -10.09 4.19 7.97
C SER A 159 -9.10 5.35 7.82
N VAL A 160 -7.93 5.07 7.24
CA VAL A 160 -6.95 6.10 6.87
C VAL A 160 -7.41 6.80 5.60
N THR A 161 -7.36 8.13 5.57
CA THR A 161 -7.83 8.92 4.42
C THR A 161 -6.68 9.59 3.68
N THR A 162 -5.88 10.37 4.39
CA THR A 162 -4.88 11.27 3.79
C THR A 162 -3.58 11.24 4.56
N CYS A 163 -2.47 11.22 3.83
CA CYS A 163 -1.12 11.40 4.37
C CYS A 163 -0.77 12.89 4.34
N VAL A 164 -0.33 13.43 5.47
CA VAL A 164 0.34 14.73 5.54
C VAL A 164 1.79 14.43 5.92
N SER A 165 2.71 14.62 4.98
CA SER A 165 4.13 14.50 5.28
C SER A 165 4.65 15.85 5.77
N THR A 166 5.20 15.90 6.98
CA THR A 166 6.09 16.99 7.40
C THR A 166 7.54 16.54 7.26
N GLU A 167 8.50 17.48 7.33
CA GLU A 167 9.94 17.17 7.16
C GLU A 167 10.49 16.18 8.21
N GLU A 168 9.80 16.01 9.34
CA GLU A 168 10.27 15.20 10.47
C GLU A 168 9.44 13.93 10.72
N MET A 169 8.19 13.86 10.23
CA MET A 169 7.33 12.70 10.46
C MET A 169 6.18 12.61 9.43
N THR A 170 5.84 11.38 9.04
CA THR A 170 4.62 11.11 8.28
C THR A 170 3.44 10.97 9.24
N ILE A 171 2.46 11.86 9.11
CA ILE A 171 1.21 11.81 9.86
C ILE A 171 0.04 11.47 8.90
N PHE A 172 -0.96 10.78 9.42
CA PHE A 172 -2.14 10.37 8.66
C PHE A 172 -3.39 10.90 9.34
N TYR A 173 -4.38 11.30 8.54
CA TYR A 173 -5.73 11.43 9.02
C TYR A 173 -6.40 10.06 9.00
N THR A 174 -6.99 9.71 10.14
CA THR A 174 -7.90 8.59 10.29
C THR A 174 -9.25 9.12 10.68
N ARG A 175 -10.29 8.39 10.28
CA ARG A 175 -11.64 8.70 10.67
C ARG A 175 -12.44 7.43 10.90
N ARG A 176 -13.44 7.53 11.77
CA ARG A 176 -14.50 6.53 11.90
C ARG A 176 -15.86 7.22 11.80
N PRO A 177 -16.90 6.53 11.29
CA PRO A 177 -18.26 7.06 11.35
C PRO A 177 -18.65 7.35 12.80
N ILE A 178 -19.42 8.42 13.03
CA ILE A 178 -20.10 8.61 14.30
C ILE A 178 -21.21 7.55 14.36
N ASP A 179 -21.16 6.68 15.37
CA ASP A 179 -22.22 5.72 15.63
C ASP A 179 -23.51 6.49 15.92
N VAL A 180 -24.57 6.21 15.15
CA VAL A 180 -25.92 6.80 15.34
C VAL A 180 -26.71 5.96 16.33
#